data_AF-A0A6C0KFC8-F1
#
_entry.id   AF-A0A6C0KFC8-F1
#
_cell.length_a   1.000
_cell.length_b   1.000
_cell.length_c   1.000
_cell.angle_alpha   90.00
_cell.angle_beta   90.00
_cell.angle_gamma   90.00
#
_symmetry.space_group_name_H-M   'P 1'
#
loop_
_entity.id
_entity.type
_entity.pdbx_description
1 polymer ?
#
loop_
_entity_poly.entity_id
_entity_poly.type
_entity_poly.pdbx_seq_one_letter_code
_entity_poly.pdbx_strand_id
1 'polypeptide(L)'
;MNTMNSIKMYIPRMLGTTTSRDVVNTFKHLNIGNVFYIDMHKRVNENQNAYYFAFLIVNLFDTPESKKIENVLNNTGITRVYYNKENEKYWEIKKHIDSKERSRTPSPTSVAKAHGFDMVDANEWKNKSKSLLYPTHFTISDKRDLEEECEQLMNEVFSFTHYNPIDLSPPKNHPSYPLYSLF
;
A
#
# COMPACT_ATOMS: atom_id res chain seq x y z
N MET A 1 4.47 29.94 -12.43
CA MET A 1 4.41 28.50 -12.74
C MET A 1 3.43 27.88 -11.76
N ASN A 2 2.30 27.33 -12.22
CA ASN A 2 1.41 26.59 -11.34
C ASN A 2 2.07 25.24 -11.05
N THR A 3 2.63 25.09 -9.85
CA THR A 3 3.10 23.79 -9.36
C THR A 3 1.88 22.89 -9.26
N MET A 4 1.78 21.85 -10.09
CA MET A 4 0.70 20.88 -9.97
C MET A 4 0.86 20.15 -8.65
N ASN A 5 -0.04 20.41 -7.70
CA ASN A 5 0.00 19.74 -6.41
C ASN A 5 -0.53 18.32 -6.59
N SER A 6 0.39 17.36 -6.67
CA SER A 6 0.07 15.95 -6.87
C SER A 6 0.45 15.16 -5.63
N ILE A 7 -0.39 14.20 -5.26
CA ILE A 7 -0.17 13.34 -4.11
C ILE A 7 -0.31 11.89 -4.52
N LYS A 8 0.61 11.06 -4.02
CA LYS A 8 0.57 9.60 -4.17
C LYS A 8 -0.23 9.01 -3.02
N MET A 9 -1.23 8.18 -3.35
CA MET A 9 -2.13 7.57 -2.37
C MET A 9 -2.21 6.05 -2.57
N TYR A 10 -2.59 5.36 -1.51
CA TYR A 10 -2.83 3.91 -1.51
C TYR A 10 -4.17 3.61 -0.84
N ILE A 11 -5.05 2.88 -1.54
CA ILE A 11 -6.29 2.33 -1.00
C ILE A 11 -6.06 0.84 -0.73
N PRO A 12 -5.94 0.41 0.54
CA PRO A 12 -5.58 -0.96 0.89
C PRO A 12 -6.69 -1.96 0.64
N ARG A 13 -7.96 -1.53 0.67
CA ARG A 13 -9.08 -2.43 0.50
C ARG A 13 -10.29 -1.73 -0.11
N MET A 14 -10.76 -2.30 -1.20
CA MET A 14 -11.98 -1.95 -1.91
C MET A 14 -12.80 -3.21 -2.17
N LEU A 15 -14.12 -3.04 -2.33
CA LEU A 15 -15.00 -4.14 -2.65
C LEU A 15 -14.67 -4.72 -4.02
N GLY A 16 -14.86 -6.03 -4.20
CA GLY A 16 -14.65 -6.72 -5.47
C GLY A 16 -15.54 -6.23 -6.63
N THR A 17 -16.49 -5.35 -6.35
CA THR A 17 -17.36 -4.69 -7.34
C THR A 17 -16.89 -3.28 -7.73
N THR A 18 -15.90 -2.73 -7.03
CA THR A 18 -15.37 -1.38 -7.30
C THR A 18 -14.54 -1.38 -8.58
N THR A 19 -14.85 -0.45 -9.48
CA THR A 19 -14.10 -0.23 -10.72
C THR A 19 -13.16 0.97 -10.59
N SER A 20 -12.14 1.05 -11.46
CA SER A 20 -11.26 2.22 -11.54
C SER A 20 -12.04 3.51 -11.83
N ARG A 21 -13.10 3.42 -12.64
CA ARG A 21 -14.01 4.52 -12.93
C ARG A 21 -14.72 5.03 -11.67
N ASP A 22 -15.14 4.13 -10.78
CA ASP A 22 -15.79 4.53 -9.52
C ASP A 22 -14.82 5.35 -8.65
N VAL A 23 -13.55 4.94 -8.58
CA VAL A 23 -12.51 5.69 -7.86
C VAL A 23 -12.32 7.07 -8.47
N VAL A 24 -12.10 7.15 -9.79
CA VAL A 24 -11.92 8.42 -10.52
C VAL A 24 -13.10 9.37 -10.29
N ASN A 25 -14.32 8.86 -10.46
CA ASN A 25 -15.54 9.65 -10.29
C ASN A 25 -15.73 10.11 -8.85
N THR A 26 -15.42 9.25 -7.87
CA THR A 26 -15.52 9.60 -6.44
C THR A 26 -14.62 10.78 -6.09
N PHE A 27 -13.35 10.73 -6.48
CA PHE A 27 -12.40 11.80 -6.19
C PHE A 27 -12.80 13.13 -6.83
N LYS A 28 -13.32 13.08 -8.06
CA LYS A 28 -13.83 14.25 -8.76
C LYS A 28 -15.10 14.80 -8.11
N HIS A 29 -16.06 13.94 -7.79
CA HIS A 29 -17.35 14.30 -7.20
C HIS A 29 -17.21 14.90 -5.79
N LEU A 30 -16.24 14.41 -5.02
CA LEU A 30 -15.92 14.92 -3.69
C LEU A 30 -15.03 16.17 -3.72
N ASN A 31 -14.81 16.76 -4.91
CA ASN A 31 -13.96 17.95 -5.10
C ASN A 31 -12.53 17.76 -4.57
N ILE A 32 -12.01 16.54 -4.53
CA ILE A 32 -10.67 16.24 -4.00
C ILE A 32 -9.61 16.50 -5.07
N GLY A 33 -9.84 15.99 -6.28
CA GLY A 33 -8.87 16.10 -7.35
C GLY A 33 -9.19 15.23 -8.56
N ASN A 34 -8.36 15.37 -9.59
CA ASN A 34 -8.37 14.50 -10.76
C ASN A 34 -7.37 13.37 -10.55
N VAL A 35 -7.84 12.12 -10.60
CA VAL A 35 -6.97 10.94 -10.59
C VAL A 35 -6.24 10.86 -11.93
N PHE A 36 -4.93 11.12 -11.91
CA PHE A 36 -4.06 11.08 -13.10
C PHE A 36 -3.59 9.66 -13.41
N TYR A 37 -3.31 8.87 -12.37
CA TYR A 37 -2.88 7.49 -12.48
C TYR A 37 -3.63 6.63 -11.46
N ILE A 38 -4.03 5.43 -11.88
CA ILE A 38 -4.61 4.40 -11.03
C ILE A 38 -4.08 3.03 -11.45
N ASP A 39 -3.54 2.30 -10.49
CA ASP A 39 -3.11 0.93 -10.63
C ASP A 39 -3.87 0.09 -9.61
N MET A 40 -4.76 -0.79 -10.09
CA MET A 40 -5.73 -1.50 -9.27
C MET A 40 -5.55 -3.01 -9.43
N HIS A 41 -5.32 -3.68 -8.32
CA HIS A 41 -4.95 -5.09 -8.27
C HIS A 41 -6.03 -5.90 -7.55
N LYS A 42 -6.42 -7.03 -8.15
CA LYS A 42 -7.38 -7.95 -7.57
C LYS A 42 -6.68 -8.95 -6.66
N ARG A 43 -7.23 -9.21 -5.49
CA ARG A 43 -6.86 -10.33 -4.62
C ARG A 43 -8.09 -11.07 -4.14
N VAL A 44 -7.89 -12.27 -3.64
CA VAL A 44 -8.91 -13.11 -3.03
C VAL A 44 -8.46 -13.39 -1.61
N ASN A 45 -9.35 -13.18 -0.62
CA ASN A 45 -9.03 -13.51 0.76
C ASN A 45 -9.24 -14.99 1.07
N GLU A 46 -8.90 -15.41 2.29
CA GLU A 46 -9.07 -16.78 2.79
C GLU A 46 -10.50 -17.33 2.63
N ASN A 47 -11.49 -16.45 2.72
CA ASN A 47 -12.91 -16.77 2.57
C ASN A 47 -13.38 -16.76 1.10
N GLN A 48 -12.46 -16.83 0.13
CA GLN A 48 -12.73 -16.79 -1.32
C GLN A 48 -13.44 -15.51 -1.81
N ASN A 49 -13.40 -14.44 -1.03
CA ASN A 49 -13.98 -13.16 -1.43
C ASN A 49 -12.95 -12.32 -2.17
N ALA A 50 -13.32 -11.88 -3.38
CA ALA A 50 -12.51 -10.96 -4.14
C ALA A 50 -12.55 -9.54 -3.53
N TYR A 51 -11.39 -8.92 -3.46
CA TYR A 51 -11.22 -7.52 -3.11
C TYR A 51 -10.17 -6.87 -4.01
N TYR A 52 -10.15 -5.55 -4.03
CA TYR A 52 -9.11 -4.80 -4.74
C TYR A 52 -8.30 -3.96 -3.77
N PHE A 53 -7.07 -3.65 -4.16
CA PHE A 53 -6.29 -2.55 -3.62
C PHE A 53 -5.81 -1.68 -4.78
N ALA A 54 -5.51 -0.41 -4.53
CA ALA A 54 -5.07 0.49 -5.58
C ALA A 54 -4.01 1.50 -5.14
N PHE A 55 -3.10 1.81 -6.06
CA PHE A 55 -2.19 2.96 -5.97
C PHE A 55 -2.68 4.06 -6.89
N LEU A 56 -2.65 5.30 -6.41
CA LEU A 56 -3.18 6.46 -7.11
C LEU A 56 -2.15 7.59 -7.15
N ILE A 57 -2.14 8.33 -8.25
CA ILE A 57 -1.58 9.69 -8.29
C ILE A 57 -2.74 10.64 -8.55
N VAL A 58 -2.99 11.55 -7.61
CA VAL A 58 -4.11 12.49 -7.65
C VAL A 58 -3.58 13.90 -7.77
N ASN A 59 -4.02 14.61 -8.81
CA ASN A 59 -3.81 16.05 -8.94
C ASN A 59 -4.90 16.75 -8.14
N LEU A 60 -4.49 17.35 -7.02
CA LEU A 60 -5.38 18.00 -6.06
C LEU A 60 -6.00 19.27 -6.65
N PHE A 61 -7.28 19.48 -6.37
CA PHE A 61 -7.95 20.74 -6.69
C PHE A 61 -7.63 21.82 -5.65
N ASP A 62 -7.83 23.09 -6.01
CA ASP A 62 -7.77 24.20 -5.05
C ASP A 62 -9.11 24.33 -4.30
N THR A 63 -9.43 23.33 -3.48
CA THR A 63 -10.68 23.25 -2.72
C THR A 63 -10.41 22.99 -1.23
N PRO A 64 -11.32 23.39 -0.33
CA PRO A 64 -11.19 23.08 1.10
C PRO A 64 -11.08 21.58 1.38
N GLU A 65 -11.81 20.75 0.64
CA GLU A 65 -11.82 19.29 0.77
C GLU A 65 -10.46 18.70 0.42
N SER A 66 -9.87 19.17 -0.67
CA SER A 66 -8.55 18.74 -1.14
C SER A 66 -7.45 19.11 -0.14
N LYS A 67 -7.43 20.37 0.31
CA LYS A 67 -6.48 20.87 1.34
C LYS A 67 -6.62 20.11 2.65
N LYS A 68 -7.84 19.77 3.05
CA LYS A 68 -8.10 18.98 4.26
C LYS A 68 -7.51 17.58 4.14
N ILE A 69 -7.75 16.89 3.02
CA ILE A 69 -7.22 15.53 2.79
C ILE A 69 -5.70 15.56 2.74
N GLU A 70 -5.11 16.52 2.03
CA GLU A 70 -3.66 16.71 1.96
C GLU A 70 -3.06 16.91 3.35
N ASN A 71 -3.61 17.82 4.15
CA ASN A 71 -3.13 18.11 5.49
C ASN A 71 -3.22 16.88 6.40
N VAL A 72 -4.35 16.15 6.37
CA VAL A 72 -4.49 14.91 7.16
C VAL A 72 -3.48 13.87 6.70
N LEU A 73 -3.38 13.59 5.40
CA LEU A 73 -2.43 12.61 4.87
C LEU A 73 -0.97 12.98 5.17
N ASN A 74 -0.62 14.26 5.18
CA ASN A 74 0.73 14.71 5.53
C ASN A 74 1.04 14.56 7.02
N ASN A 75 0.05 14.74 7.90
CA ASN A 75 0.26 14.70 9.36
C ASN A 75 0.10 13.29 9.96
N THR A 76 -0.91 12.54 9.52
CA THR A 76 -1.27 11.22 10.09
C THR A 76 -0.88 10.06 9.18
N GLY A 77 -0.64 10.32 7.89
CA GLY A 77 -0.39 9.29 6.88
C GLY A 77 -1.64 8.52 6.44
N ILE A 78 -2.80 8.75 7.05
CA ILE A 78 -4.02 7.98 6.80
C ILE A 78 -5.30 8.81 7.00
N THR A 79 -6.29 8.62 6.13
CA THR A 79 -7.59 9.27 6.21
C THR A 79 -8.70 8.36 5.68
N ARG A 80 -9.96 8.78 5.84
CA ARG A 80 -11.14 8.12 5.27
C ARG A 80 -11.80 9.03 4.25
N VAL A 81 -12.13 8.47 3.09
CA VAL A 81 -12.91 9.15 2.04
C VAL A 81 -14.27 8.48 1.93
N TYR A 82 -15.32 9.21 2.34
CA TYR A 82 -16.69 8.73 2.33
C TYR A 82 -17.32 8.96 0.95
N TYR A 83 -17.47 7.89 0.17
CA TYR A 83 -18.13 7.93 -1.13
C TYR A 83 -19.66 7.82 -1.04
N ASN A 84 -20.17 7.41 0.12
CA ASN A 84 -21.60 7.50 0.44
C ASN A 84 -21.74 7.82 1.93
N LYS A 85 -21.96 9.10 2.24
CA LYS A 85 -22.05 9.60 3.62
C LYS A 85 -23.29 9.09 4.35
N GLU A 86 -24.41 8.96 3.64
CA GLU A 86 -25.70 8.51 4.21
C GLU A 86 -25.65 7.06 4.70
N ASN A 87 -24.92 6.21 3.98
CA ASN A 87 -24.76 4.79 4.31
C ASN A 87 -23.41 4.49 4.99
N GLU A 88 -22.71 5.52 5.46
CA GLU A 88 -21.39 5.44 6.11
C GLU A 88 -20.34 4.63 5.34
N LYS A 89 -20.42 4.61 4.00
CA LYS A 89 -19.46 3.87 3.18
C LYS A 89 -18.26 4.74 2.86
N TYR A 90 -17.07 4.21 3.15
CA TYR A 90 -15.81 4.90 2.94
C TYR A 90 -14.71 3.97 2.44
N TRP A 91 -13.69 4.57 1.84
CA TRP A 91 -12.39 3.94 1.64
C TRP A 91 -11.38 4.52 2.63
N GLU A 92 -10.56 3.64 3.19
CA GLU A 92 -9.33 4.05 3.87
C GLU A 92 -8.30 4.47 2.82
N ILE A 93 -7.63 5.59 3.03
CA ILE A 93 -6.62 6.11 2.13
C ILE A 93 -5.35 6.37 2.92
N LYS A 94 -4.23 5.83 2.45
CA LYS A 94 -2.90 6.03 3.03
C LYS A 94 -2.05 6.89 2.12
N LYS A 95 -1.19 7.71 2.71
CA LYS A 95 -0.14 8.42 1.98
C LYS A 95 0.84 7.38 1.45
N HIS A 96 1.01 7.34 0.13
CA HIS A 96 2.00 6.45 -0.46
C HIS A 96 3.36 7.16 -0.47
N ILE A 97 4.35 6.52 0.15
CA ILE A 97 5.75 6.94 0.12
C ILE A 97 6.51 5.87 -0.65
N ASP A 98 7.23 6.28 -1.68
CA ASP A 98 8.04 5.36 -2.49
C ASP A 98 9.07 4.66 -1.59
N SER A 99 9.36 3.40 -1.86
CA SER A 99 10.31 2.60 -1.05
C SER A 99 11.68 3.27 -0.87
N LYS A 100 12.11 4.07 -1.85
CA LYS A 100 13.38 4.83 -1.83
C LYS A 100 13.37 6.02 -0.87
N GLU A 101 12.20 6.58 -0.60
CA GLU A 101 11.99 7.73 0.29
C GLU A 101 11.57 7.29 1.71
N ARG A 102 11.23 6.01 1.89
CA ARG A 102 11.05 5.43 3.22
C ARG A 102 12.41 5.42 3.90
N SER A 103 12.61 6.32 4.85
CA SER A 103 13.73 6.23 5.77
C SER A 103 13.68 4.84 6.40
N ARG A 104 14.67 3.99 6.09
CA ARG A 104 14.86 2.68 6.75
C ARG A 104 15.15 2.80 8.24
N THR A 105 15.15 4.02 8.79
CA THR A 105 15.14 4.28 10.21
C THR A 105 13.84 3.72 10.78
N PRO A 106 13.85 2.60 11.52
CA PRO A 106 12.69 2.23 12.32
C PRO A 106 12.37 3.46 13.19
N SER A 107 11.12 3.92 13.19
CA SER A 107 10.78 5.06 14.02
C SER A 107 11.12 4.68 15.46
N PRO A 108 11.87 5.51 16.21
CA PRO A 108 12.12 5.24 17.62
C PRO A 108 10.82 5.18 18.41
N THR A 109 9.72 5.74 17.90
CA THR A 109 8.42 5.78 18.58
C THR A 109 7.76 4.39 18.68
N SER A 110 8.06 3.44 17.79
CA SER A 110 7.57 2.06 17.94
C SER A 110 8.44 1.17 18.85
N VAL A 111 9.68 1.59 19.17
CA VAL A 111 10.61 0.83 20.04
C VAL A 111 10.78 1.48 21.43
N ALA A 112 10.61 2.79 21.56
CA ALA A 112 10.78 3.53 22.81
C ALA A 112 9.65 3.32 23.84
N LYS A 113 8.55 2.66 23.46
CA LYS A 113 7.56 2.11 24.42
C LYS A 113 7.78 0.63 24.75
N ALA A 114 8.85 0.01 24.23
CA ALA A 114 9.24 -1.36 24.60
C ALA A 114 10.41 -1.39 25.61
N HIS A 115 11.19 -0.32 25.75
CA HIS A 115 12.26 -0.21 26.75
C HIS A 115 11.76 0.34 28.10
N GLY A 116 10.81 -0.39 28.70
CA GLY A 116 10.41 -0.23 30.10
C GLY A 116 10.73 -1.45 30.97
N PHE A 117 11.53 -2.38 30.47
CA PHE A 117 12.02 -3.56 31.17
C PHE A 117 13.43 -3.81 30.64
N ASP A 118 14.44 -3.27 31.30
CA ASP A 118 15.82 -3.78 31.34
C ASP A 118 16.70 -2.76 32.07
N MET A 119 16.40 -2.58 33.36
CA MET A 119 17.40 -2.22 34.36
C MET A 119 17.07 -3.00 35.63
N VAL A 120 17.33 -4.31 35.58
CA VAL A 120 17.51 -5.09 36.81
C VAL A 120 18.85 -5.81 36.69
N ASP A 121 19.63 -5.56 37.73
CA ASP A 121 20.99 -5.95 38.05
C ASP A 121 21.42 -7.35 37.56
N ALA A 122 22.60 -7.43 36.95
CA ALA A 122 23.13 -8.59 36.23
C ALA A 122 23.56 -9.77 37.12
N ASN A 123 23.22 -9.76 38.41
CA ASN A 123 23.68 -10.76 39.38
C ASN A 123 22.61 -11.79 39.81
N GLU A 124 21.39 -11.74 39.28
CA GLU A 124 20.30 -12.66 39.68
C GLU A 124 20.00 -13.78 38.67
N TRP A 125 20.80 -13.92 37.60
CA TRP A 125 20.50 -14.80 36.46
C TRP A 125 20.92 -16.28 36.63
N LYS A 126 20.96 -16.81 37.85
CA LYS A 126 21.21 -18.26 38.04
C LYS A 126 20.04 -19.06 38.58
N ASN A 127 18.95 -18.43 39.04
CA ASN A 127 17.87 -19.17 39.67
C ASN A 127 16.49 -18.70 39.18
N LYS A 128 16.13 -18.99 37.92
CA LYS A 128 14.76 -19.25 37.45
C LYS A 128 14.73 -19.40 35.92
N SER A 129 15.15 -20.55 35.43
CA SER A 129 14.73 -21.02 34.10
C SER A 129 13.25 -21.45 34.17
N LYS A 130 12.34 -20.50 34.00
CA LYS A 130 11.04 -20.74 33.40
C LYS A 130 10.82 -19.65 32.37
N SER A 131 11.04 -20.00 31.09
CA SER A 131 10.64 -19.16 29.97
C SER A 131 9.13 -19.00 30.02
N LEU A 132 8.66 -17.83 30.45
CA LEU A 132 7.32 -17.40 30.11
C LEU A 132 7.37 -17.03 28.63
N LEU A 133 7.09 -18.03 27.78
CA LEU A 133 6.69 -17.79 26.40
C LEU A 133 5.42 -16.93 26.48
N TYR A 134 5.54 -15.64 26.19
CA TYR A 134 4.39 -14.90 25.71
C TYR A 134 4.02 -15.53 24.36
N PRO A 135 2.79 -16.04 24.18
CA PRO A 135 2.37 -16.56 22.89
C PRO A 135 2.38 -15.39 21.91
N THR A 136 3.39 -15.34 21.05
CA THR A 136 3.40 -14.40 19.93
C THR A 136 2.26 -14.80 19.02
N HIS A 137 1.37 -13.86 18.70
CA HIS A 137 0.31 -14.08 17.71
C HIS A 137 0.87 -14.34 16.30
N PHE A 138 2.17 -14.11 16.10
CA PHE A 138 2.91 -14.45 14.90
C PHE A 138 3.16 -15.95 14.83
N THR A 139 2.47 -16.58 13.90
CA THR A 139 2.69 -17.95 13.45
C THR A 139 3.87 -18.02 12.50
N ILE A 140 4.34 -19.25 12.22
CA ILE A 140 5.34 -19.51 11.19
C ILE A 140 4.82 -19.10 9.80
N SER A 141 3.50 -19.10 9.59
CA SER A 141 2.90 -18.61 8.34
C SER A 141 3.06 -17.10 8.22
N ASP A 142 2.78 -16.35 9.29
CA ASP A 142 2.92 -14.88 9.26
C ASP A 142 4.36 -14.46 8.93
N LYS A 143 5.34 -15.24 9.39
CA LYS A 143 6.75 -15.04 9.04
C LYS A 143 7.01 -15.31 7.55
N ARG A 144 6.49 -16.41 7.02
CA ARG A 144 6.67 -16.79 5.61
C ARG A 144 5.96 -15.81 4.67
N ASP A 145 4.77 -15.36 5.03
CA ASP A 145 3.98 -14.41 4.24
C ASP A 145 4.70 -13.05 4.20
N LEU A 146 5.31 -12.63 5.31
CA LEU A 146 6.16 -11.44 5.37
C LEU A 146 7.44 -11.59 4.52
N GLU A 147 8.08 -12.76 4.55
CA GLU A 147 9.27 -13.05 3.74
C GLU A 147 8.95 -13.07 2.25
N GLU A 148 7.80 -13.64 1.86
CA GLU A 148 7.31 -13.67 0.48
C GLU A 148 6.94 -12.25 -0.03
N GLU A 149 6.28 -11.45 0.80
CA GLU A 149 6.03 -10.03 0.50
C GLU A 149 7.33 -9.25 0.30
N CYS A 150 8.35 -9.53 1.11
CA CYS A 150 9.66 -8.89 1.01
C CYS A 150 10.36 -9.27 -0.30
N GLU A 151 10.31 -10.55 -0.70
CA GLU A 151 10.91 -11.06 -1.92
C GLU A 151 10.21 -10.54 -3.19
N GLN A 152 8.88 -10.49 -3.20
CA GLN A 152 8.10 -9.91 -4.30
C GLN A 152 8.43 -8.44 -4.52
N LEU A 153 8.56 -7.66 -3.43
CA LEU A 153 8.94 -6.25 -3.50
C LEU A 153 10.39 -6.06 -3.99
N MET A 154 11.31 -6.96 -3.63
CA MET A 154 12.67 -6.92 -4.16
C MET A 154 12.72 -7.23 -5.67
N ASN A 155 11.92 -8.20 -6.13
CA ASN A 155 11.83 -8.56 -7.55
C ASN A 155 11.19 -7.45 -8.40
N GLU A 156 10.20 -6.75 -7.86
CA GLU A 156 9.58 -5.59 -8.52
C GLU A 156 10.60 -4.44 -8.68
N VAL A 157 11.35 -4.11 -7.62
CA VAL A 157 12.40 -3.07 -7.67
C VAL A 157 13.54 -3.45 -8.62
N PHE A 158 13.91 -4.73 -8.67
CA PHE A 158 14.94 -5.22 -9.60
C PHE A 158 14.49 -5.08 -11.06
N SER A 159 13.23 -5.40 -11.35
CA SER A 159 12.61 -5.26 -12.67
C SER A 159 12.57 -3.80 -13.14
N PHE A 160 12.31 -2.84 -12.24
CA PHE A 160 12.29 -1.41 -12.58
C PHE A 160 13.68 -0.78 -12.81
N THR A 161 14.76 -1.42 -12.38
CA THR A 161 16.11 -0.84 -12.41
C THR A 161 17.02 -1.41 -13.50
N HIS A 162 16.61 -2.48 -14.20
CA HIS A 162 17.46 -3.18 -15.18
C HIS A 162 16.91 -3.24 -16.62
N TYR A 163 15.89 -2.43 -16.98
CA TYR A 163 15.55 -2.21 -18.39
C TYR A 163 16.28 -0.98 -18.96
N ASN A 164 17.26 -1.26 -19.82
CA ASN A 164 17.86 -0.33 -20.77
C ASN A 164 16.84 0.12 -21.84
N PRO A 165 17.09 1.25 -22.54
CA PRO A 165 16.10 1.96 -23.36
C PRO A 165 15.51 1.11 -24.50
N ILE A 166 14.25 1.43 -24.81
CA ILE A 166 13.43 0.85 -25.88
C ILE A 166 14.21 0.83 -27.21
N ASP A 167 14.49 -0.36 -27.71
CA ASP A 167 14.92 -0.58 -29.09
C ASP A 167 13.70 -0.43 -30.00
N LEU A 168 13.72 0.61 -30.85
CA LEU A 168 12.68 0.92 -31.84
C LEU A 168 12.88 0.17 -33.17
N SER A 169 13.68 -0.90 -33.21
CA SER A 169 13.75 -1.74 -34.40
C SER A 169 12.42 -2.51 -34.62
N PRO A 170 11.97 -2.65 -35.89
CA PRO A 170 10.70 -3.29 -36.19
C PRO A 170 10.72 -4.78 -35.77
N PRO A 171 9.59 -5.32 -35.28
CA PRO A 171 9.56 -6.64 -34.68
C PRO A 171 9.98 -7.71 -35.69
N LYS A 172 10.99 -8.51 -35.32
CA LYS A 172 11.35 -9.71 -36.07
C LYS A 172 10.27 -10.77 -35.84
N ASN A 173 9.73 -11.26 -36.96
CA ASN A 173 8.75 -12.34 -37.05
C ASN A 173 9.06 -13.50 -36.09
N HIS A 174 8.15 -13.78 -35.17
CA HIS A 174 8.07 -15.05 -34.45
C HIS A 174 6.69 -15.68 -34.68
N PRO A 175 6.61 -17.03 -34.68
CA PRO A 175 5.50 -17.75 -35.28
C PRO A 175 4.20 -17.68 -34.45
N SER A 176 3.10 -17.87 -35.17
CA SER A 176 1.73 -17.88 -34.68
C SER A 176 1.52 -18.85 -33.51
N TYR A 177 1.00 -18.35 -32.39
CA TYR A 177 0.43 -19.18 -31.33
C TYR A 177 -0.89 -19.83 -31.80
N PRO A 178 -1.21 -21.07 -31.37
CA PRO A 178 -2.45 -21.73 -31.74
C PRO A 178 -3.64 -21.08 -31.01
N LEU A 179 -4.64 -20.66 -31.78
CA LEU A 179 -5.95 -20.24 -31.29
C LEU A 179 -6.66 -21.46 -30.69
N TYR A 180 -6.96 -21.44 -29.39
CA TYR A 180 -7.96 -22.32 -28.82
C TYR A 180 -9.35 -21.84 -29.25
N SER A 181 -10.03 -22.63 -30.07
CA SER A 181 -11.44 -22.44 -30.39
C SER A 181 -12.30 -22.91 -29.23
N LEU A 182 -13.18 -22.04 -28.75
CA LEU A 182 -14.30 -22.42 -27.89
C LEU A 182 -15.36 -23.12 -28.76
N PHE A 183 -15.54 -24.41 -28.51
CA PHE A 183 -16.83 -25.11 -28.64
C PHE A 183 -17.09 -25.83 -27.32
#